data_AF-Q9M847-F1
#
_entry.id   AF-Q9M847-F1
#
_cell.length_a   1.000
_cell.length_b   1.000
_cell.length_c   1.000
_cell.angle_alpha   90.00
_cell.angle_beta   90.00
_cell.angle_gamma   90.00
#
_symmetry.space_group_name_H-M   'P 1'
#
loop_
_entity.id
_entity.type
_entity.pdbx_description
1 polymer ?
#
loop_
_entity_poly.entity_id
_entity_poly.type
_entity_poly.pdbx_seq_one_letter_code
_entity_poly.pdbx_strand_id
1 'polypeptide(L)' 'MEVLKWVKDMHTKVAAAAFNIPLSSVFVSETSTYKVPNASPTAASASSDMYGPAVLDDVKHIIAKLEPVTSKHNFNTIR' A
#
# COMPACT_ATOMS: atom_id res chain seq x y z
N MET A 1 -0.61 4.60 21.88
CA MET A 1 -0.98 5.32 20.64
C MET A 1 0.14 5.32 19.59
N GLU A 2 1.43 5.33 19.97
CA GLU A 2 2.53 5.45 18.98
C GLU A 2 2.71 4.24 18.05
N VAL A 3 2.58 3.00 18.56
CA VAL A 3 2.82 1.79 17.75
C VAL A 3 1.91 1.71 16.52
N LEU A 4 0.63 2.09 16.66
CA LEU A 4 -0.32 2.11 15.55
C LEU A 4 0.05 3.14 14.48
N LYS A 5 0.63 4.28 14.89
CA LYS A 5 1.12 5.31 13.96
C LYS A 5 2.30 4.78 13.15
N TRP A 6 3.27 4.13 13.80
CA TRP A 6 4.43 3.53 13.13
C TRP A 6 4.05 2.46 12.11
N VAL A 7 3.09 1.58 12.44
CA VAL A 7 2.61 0.55 11.50
C VAL A 7 1.93 1.18 10.28
N LYS A 8 1.09 2.21 10.49
CA LYS A 8 0.44 2.94 9.39
C LYS A 8 1.47 3.65 8.50
N ASP A 9 2.44 4.34 9.11
CA ASP A 9 3.51 5.04 8.40
C ASP A 9 4.39 4.08 7.58
N MET A 10 4.54 2.83 8.01
CA MET A 10 5.29 1.83 7.25
C MET A 10 4.52 1.37 6.01
N HIS A 11 3.24 1.05 6.13
CA HIS A 11 2.42 0.62 4.98
C HIS A 11 2.25 1.73 3.94
N THR A 12 2.07 2.99 4.37
CA THR A 12 1.99 4.14 3.45
C THR A 12 3.30 4.34 2.68
N LYS A 13 4.46 4.17 3.34
CA LYS A 13 5.77 4.25 2.68
C LYS A 13 5.95 3.17 1.62
N VAL A 14 5.58 1.92 1.91
CA VAL A 14 5.68 0.82 0.94
C VAL A 14 4.78 1.07 -0.26
N ALA A 15 3.52 1.48 -0.05
CA ALA A 15 2.59 1.80 -1.13
C ALA A 15 3.07 3.01 -1.96
N ALA A 16 3.54 4.08 -1.33
CA ALA A 16 4.05 5.27 -2.02
C ALA A 16 5.27 4.94 -2.90
N ALA A 17 6.22 4.16 -2.37
CA ALA A 17 7.39 3.71 -3.12
C ALA A 17 7.00 2.78 -4.28
N ALA A 18 6.05 1.87 -4.07
CA ALA A 18 5.60 0.93 -5.09
C ALA A 18 4.84 1.62 -6.24
N PHE A 19 4.04 2.65 -5.95
CA PHE A 19 3.34 3.45 -6.96
C PHE A 19 4.21 4.56 -7.57
N ASN A 20 5.37 4.86 -6.98
CA ASN A 20 6.20 6.02 -7.33
C ASN A 20 5.43 7.35 -7.24
N ILE A 21 4.68 7.55 -6.15
CA ILE A 21 3.88 8.75 -5.87
C ILE A 21 4.33 9.39 -4.56
N PRO A 22 4.12 10.70 -4.35
CA PRO A 22 4.46 11.34 -3.09
C PRO A 22 3.65 10.72 -1.94
N LEU A 23 4.27 10.63 -0.75
CA LEU A 23 3.63 10.04 0.44
C LEU A 23 2.31 10.73 0.81
N SER A 24 2.15 12.02 0.47
CA SER A 24 0.92 12.80 0.65
C SER A 24 -0.26 12.29 -0.19
N SER A 25 -0.01 11.50 -1.25
CA SER A 25 -1.04 10.89 -2.09
C SER A 25 -1.53 9.55 -1.56
N VAL A 26 -0.92 9.00 -0.50
CA VAL A 26 -1.28 7.70 0.08
C VAL A 26 -1.87 7.89 1.46
N PHE A 27 -3.09 7.39 1.66
CA PHE A 27 -3.78 7.46 2.94
C PHE A 27 -4.33 6.10 3.37
N VAL A 28 -4.04 5.71 4.62
CA VAL A 28 -4.59 4.51 5.26
C VAL A 28 -5.59 4.94 6.32
N SER A 29 -6.87 4.64 6.08
CA SER A 29 -7.99 4.99 6.96
C SER A 29 -7.92 4.23 8.29
N GLU A 30 -8.47 3.02 8.29
CA GLU A 30 -8.59 2.13 9.43
C GLU A 30 -8.43 0.67 9.01
N THR A 31 -7.98 -0.16 9.95
CA THR A 31 -7.97 -1.61 9.79
C THR A 31 -9.34 -2.12 10.25
N SER A 32 -10.08 -2.75 9.34
CA SER A 32 -11.39 -3.32 9.63
C SER A 32 -11.51 -4.72 9.02
N THR A 33 -12.12 -5.65 9.76
CA THR A 33 -12.39 -7.03 9.30
C THR A 33 -13.29 -7.09 8.08
N TYR A 34 -14.03 -6.00 7.81
CA TYR A 34 -14.79 -5.83 6.57
C TYR A 34 -13.88 -5.60 5.35
N LYS A 35 -12.71 -4.97 5.52
CA LYS A 35 -11.77 -4.67 4.43
C LYS A 35 -10.79 -5.80 4.16
N VAL A 36 -10.30 -6.45 5.22
CA VAL A 36 -9.38 -7.59 5.14
C VAL A 36 -9.85 -8.68 6.10
N PRO A 37 -10.58 -9.71 5.63
CA PRO A 37 -11.01 -10.81 6.48
C PRO A 37 -9.79 -11.66 6.87
N ASN A 38 -9.85 -12.29 8.05
CA ASN A 38 -8.83 -13.24 8.55
C ASN A 38 -7.40 -12.68 8.64
N ALA A 39 -7.24 -11.37 8.84
CA ALA A 39 -5.93 -10.76 9.08
C ALA A 39 -5.29 -11.32 10.36
N SER A 40 -4.02 -11.71 10.29
CA SER A 40 -3.29 -12.21 11.47
C SER A 40 -3.07 -11.07 12.48
N PRO A 41 -3.14 -11.34 13.79
CA PRO A 41 -2.93 -10.32 14.80
C PRO A 41 -1.55 -9.69 14.63
N THR A 42 -1.48 -8.36 14.66
CA THR A 42 -0.21 -7.61 14.65
C THR A 42 0.53 -7.89 15.96
N ALA A 43 1.36 -8.93 15.98
CA ALA A 43 2.15 -9.36 17.13
C ALA A 43 3.60 -9.69 16.71
N ALA A 44 4.53 -9.60 17.67
CA ALA A 44 5.92 -10.02 17.54
C ALA A 44 6.76 -9.35 16.42
N SER A 45 6.50 -8.08 16.08
CA SER A 45 7.22 -7.32 15.02
C SER A 45 7.15 -7.94 13.60
N ALA A 46 6.32 -8.97 13.41
CA ALA A 46 6.19 -9.70 12.15
C ALA A 46 5.20 -9.05 11.17
N SER A 47 4.36 -8.12 11.65
CA SER A 47 3.34 -7.47 10.81
C SER A 47 3.94 -6.74 9.62
N SER A 48 5.09 -6.09 9.82
CA SER A 48 5.81 -5.34 8.80
C SER A 48 6.29 -6.24 7.65
N ASP A 49 6.82 -7.41 8.00
CA ASP A 49 7.34 -8.40 7.06
C ASP A 49 6.21 -9.12 6.30
N MET A 50 5.07 -9.33 6.95
CA MET A 50 3.93 -10.00 6.32
C MET A 50 3.11 -9.06 5.42
N TYR A 51 2.78 -7.86 5.90
CA TYR A 51 1.89 -6.94 5.18
C TYR A 51 2.63 -6.09 4.14
N GLY A 52 3.93 -5.84 4.28
CA GLY A 52 4.72 -5.10 3.29
C GLY A 52 4.69 -5.74 1.89
N PRO A 53 5.06 -7.03 1.75
CA PRO A 53 4.96 -7.76 0.49
C PRO A 53 3.53 -7.86 -0.05
N ALA A 54 2.52 -7.99 0.81
CA ALA A 54 1.12 -8.02 0.40
C ALA A 54 0.70 -6.69 -0.26
N VAL A 55 1.06 -5.55 0.34
CA VAL A 55 0.83 -4.22 -0.25
C VAL A 55 1.54 -4.11 -1.59
N LEU A 56 2.80 -4.56 -1.69
CA LEU A 56 3.57 -4.50 -2.93
C LEU A 56 2.93 -5.33 -4.06
N ASP A 57 2.41 -6.52 -3.74
CA ASP A 57 1.72 -7.38 -4.68
C ASP A 57 0.42 -6.74 -5.20
N ASP A 58 -0.38 -6.18 -4.30
CA ASP A 58 -1.59 -5.42 -4.65
C ASP A 58 -1.26 -4.21 -5.54
N VAL A 59 -0.22 -3.45 -5.22
CA VAL A 59 0.22 -2.32 -6.06
C VAL A 59 0.64 -2.79 -7.46
N LYS A 60 1.42 -3.87 -7.55
CA LYS A 60 1.82 -4.45 -8.86
C LYS A 60 0.62 -4.90 -9.68
N HIS A 61 -0.36 -5.54 -9.04
CA HIS A 61 -1.61 -5.93 -9.70
C HIS A 61 -2.38 -4.71 -10.23
N ILE A 62 -2.43 -3.62 -9.47
CA ILE A 62 -3.07 -2.37 -9.90
C ILE A 62 -2.30 -1.76 -11.08
N ILE A 63 -0.96 -1.66 -10.99
CA ILE A 63 -0.12 -1.12 -12.06
C ILE A 63 -0.31 -1.93 -13.35
N ALA A 64 -0.27 -3.26 -13.30
CA ALA A 64 -0.49 -4.13 -14.46
C ALA A 64 -1.86 -3.91 -15.11
N LYS A 65 -2.90 -3.63 -14.32
CA LYS A 65 -4.23 -3.27 -14.83
C LYS A 65 -4.28 -1.86 -15.44
N LEU A 66 -3.43 -0.95 -14.98
CA LEU A 66 -3.34 0.43 -15.46
C LEU A 66 -2.46 0.58 -16.72
N GLU A 67 -1.51 -0.32 -16.96
CA GLU A 67 -0.66 -0.33 -18.18
C GLU A 67 -1.41 -0.09 -19.52
N PRO A 68 -2.55 -0.75 -19.82
CA PRO A 68 -3.28 -0.49 -21.06
C PRO A 68 -3.92 0.91 -21.14
N VAL A 69 -4.08 1.59 -20.01
CA VAL A 69 -4.59 2.97 -19.94
C VAL A 69 -3.42 3.96 -20.05
N THR A 70 -2.32 3.71 -19.34
CA THR A 70 -1.11 4.54 -19.38
C THR A 70 -0.40 4.50 -20.74
N SER A 71 -0.51 3.41 -21.50
CA SER A 71 0.02 3.33 -22.87
C SER A 71 -0.81 4.10 -23.89
N LYS A 72 -2.12 4.19 -23.70
CA LYS A 72 -3.03 4.93 -24.60
C LYS A 72 -3.01 6.43 -24.37
N HIS A 73 -2.73 6.85 -23.14
CA HIS A 73 -2.77 8.25 -22.73
C HIS A 73 -1.42 8.56 -22.09
N ASN A 74 -0.64 9.44 -22.72
CA ASN A 74 0.69 9.85 -22.30
C ASN A 74 0.64 10.65 -20.99
N PHE A 75 0.22 10.01 -19.89
CA PHE A 75 0.17 10.55 -18.54
C PHE A 75 1.59 10.65 -17.99
N ASN A 76 2.41 11.51 -18.60
CA ASN A 76 3.75 11.87 -18.13
C ASN A 76 3.71 12.72 -16.84
N THR A 77 2.55 12.87 -16.22
CA THR A 77 2.33 13.75 -15.05
C THR A 77 2.19 13.00 -13.73
N ILE A 78 2.31 11.66 -13.72
CA ILE A 78 2.15 10.82 -12.51
C ILE A 78 3.37 9.90 -12.28
N ARG A 79 4.52 10.18 -12.88
CA ARG A 79 5.82 9.55 -12.58
C ARG A 79 6.73 10.55 -11.90
#